data_AF-A0A0F5JSQ1-F1
#
_entry.id   AF-A0A0F5JSQ1-F1
#
_cell.length_a   1.000
_cell.length_b   1.000
_cell.length_c   1.000
_cell.angle_alpha   90.00
_cell.angle_beta   90.00
_cell.angle_gamma   90.00
#
_symmetry.space_group_name_H-M   'P 1'
#
loop_
_entity.id
_entity.type
_entity.pdbx_description
1 polymer ?
#
loop_
_entity_poly.entity_id
_entity_poly.type
_entity_poly.pdbx_seq_one_letter_code
_entity_poly.pdbx_strand_id
1 'polypeptide(L)'
;MTDGLLIGAALSLLAGAYWLHRTRPPATAPVAPAPGHAARDPRARPPAPNFLPVMRYDELVASTEMAGRIAKIEQKLAFAPNNFHDDVLPLLQRFSEFVQLLPASESHHHAQPGGLLIHLIEVAEYALHFRDSYKLPIGASTEEQARLGARYSYAVLVAALLHDIGKPVADVRVRTVGSDNGEPRTWTALAGAMLEQRAVWYSVDFPNAAERDYKAHQRLPVVLLQRIVPSSTLAWLGEYPPLLQELMSY
;
A
#
# COMPACT_ATOMS: atom_id res chain seq x y z
N MET A 1 -29.02 -34.08 46.39
CA MET A 1 -28.96 -33.12 47.51
C MET A 1 -27.58 -32.49 47.40
N THR A 2 -27.43 -31.40 46.62
CA THR A 2 -27.48 -29.97 47.06
C THR A 2 -26.43 -29.72 48.15
N ASP A 3 -25.48 -28.78 48.13
CA ASP A 3 -25.07 -27.63 47.29
C ASP A 3 -23.55 -27.44 47.61
N GLY A 4 -22.70 -26.98 46.69
CA GLY A 4 -22.36 -25.56 46.54
C GLY A 4 -21.17 -25.12 47.43
N LEU A 5 -20.01 -24.79 46.84
CA LEU A 5 -19.22 -23.64 47.30
C LEU A 5 -18.19 -23.18 46.26
N LEU A 6 -18.22 -21.87 46.02
CA LEU A 6 -17.34 -21.03 45.23
C LEU A 6 -15.85 -21.19 45.61
N ILE A 7 -14.96 -21.25 44.61
CA ILE A 7 -13.55 -20.89 44.79
C ILE A 7 -13.25 -19.71 43.87
N GLY A 8 -13.02 -18.57 44.52
CA GLY A 8 -12.63 -17.31 43.91
C GLY A 8 -11.17 -17.29 43.45
N ALA A 9 -10.93 -16.33 42.57
CA ALA A 9 -9.67 -16.00 41.94
C ALA A 9 -8.58 -15.53 42.92
N ALA A 10 -7.33 -15.84 42.57
CA ALA A 10 -6.18 -14.92 42.48
C ALA A 10 -4.88 -15.61 42.89
N LEU A 11 -3.92 -15.68 41.96
CA LEU A 11 -2.48 -15.54 42.24
C LEU A 11 -1.72 -15.36 40.92
N SER A 12 -1.74 -14.11 40.46
CA SER A 12 -0.69 -13.52 39.64
C SER A 12 0.62 -13.49 40.44
N LEU A 13 1.76 -13.65 39.75
CA LEU A 13 3.16 -13.28 40.11
C LEU A 13 4.17 -14.43 40.01
N LEU A 14 4.44 -14.94 38.80
CA LEU A 14 5.69 -15.66 38.51
C LEU A 14 6.19 -15.36 37.08
N ALA A 15 6.40 -14.08 36.76
CA ALA A 15 7.12 -13.69 35.54
C ALA A 15 8.01 -12.44 35.72
N GLY A 16 8.30 -12.04 36.95
CA GLY A 16 8.99 -10.77 37.25
C GLY A 16 10.48 -10.86 37.59
N ALA A 17 11.06 -12.07 37.75
CA ALA A 17 12.39 -12.20 38.36
C ALA A 17 13.52 -12.68 37.43
N TYR A 18 13.24 -12.99 36.15
CA TYR A 18 14.27 -13.51 35.24
C TYR A 18 14.99 -12.43 34.42
N TRP A 19 14.57 -11.16 34.52
CA TRP A 19 15.06 -10.08 33.65
C TRP A 19 15.88 -8.99 34.37
N LEU A 20 16.57 -9.32 35.47
CA LEU A 20 17.35 -8.31 36.22
C LEU A 20 18.83 -8.63 36.49
N HIS A 21 19.44 -9.56 35.75
CA HIS A 21 20.91 -9.77 35.82
C HIS A 21 21.57 -9.95 34.45
N ARG A 22 21.37 -9.00 33.53
CA ARG A 22 22.35 -8.77 32.44
C ARG A 22 23.15 -7.51 32.75
N THR A 23 24.42 -7.73 33.06
CA THR A 23 25.43 -6.69 33.29
C THR A 23 25.55 -5.79 32.07
N ARG A 24 25.57 -4.46 32.30
CA ARG A 24 25.86 -3.47 31.25
C ARG A 24 27.30 -3.67 30.76
N PRO A 25 27.56 -3.81 29.45
CA PRO A 25 28.93 -3.72 28.94
C PRO A 25 29.49 -2.30 29.19
N PRO A 26 30.81 -2.16 29.38
CA PRO A 26 31.42 -0.87 29.65
C PRO A 26 31.23 0.11 28.49
N ALA A 27 30.98 1.38 28.81
CA ALA A 27 30.81 2.44 27.83
C ALA A 27 32.09 2.59 26.99
N THR A 28 31.98 2.36 25.69
CA THR A 28 33.03 2.67 24.73
C THR A 28 33.13 4.19 24.57
N ALA A 29 34.34 4.73 24.70
CA ALA A 29 34.62 6.13 24.45
C ALA A 29 34.28 6.52 23.00
N PRO A 30 33.85 7.77 22.72
CA PRO A 30 33.48 8.19 21.37
C PRO A 30 34.72 8.19 20.47
N VAL A 31 34.73 7.31 19.47
CA VAL A 31 35.69 7.33 18.38
C VAL A 31 35.33 8.51 17.47
N ALA A 32 36.29 9.41 17.24
CA ALA A 32 36.13 10.53 16.32
C ALA A 32 35.75 10.03 14.91
N PRO A 33 34.85 10.72 14.18
CA PRO A 33 34.43 10.28 12.86
C PRO A 33 35.61 10.31 11.89
N ALA A 34 35.89 9.16 11.27
CA ALA A 34 36.84 9.05 10.17
C ALA A 34 36.38 9.94 8.99
N PRO A 35 37.32 10.52 8.21
CA PRO A 35 36.98 11.41 7.11
C PRO A 35 36.13 10.70 6.05
N GLY A 36 35.15 11.45 5.53
CA GLY A 36 34.00 10.97 4.80
C GLY A 36 34.32 10.09 3.60
N HIS A 37 33.87 8.84 3.66
CA HIS A 37 33.48 8.13 2.47
C HIS A 37 32.12 8.70 2.07
N ALA A 38 32.06 9.43 0.95
CA ALA A 38 30.78 9.76 0.34
C ALA A 38 29.98 8.46 0.23
N ALA A 39 28.81 8.40 0.88
CA ALA A 39 27.97 7.22 0.88
C ALA A 39 27.70 6.84 -0.58
N ARG A 40 28.19 5.67 -1.01
CA ARG A 40 27.93 5.17 -2.36
C ARG A 40 26.42 5.08 -2.53
N ASP A 41 25.91 5.58 -3.64
CA ASP A 41 24.50 5.40 -4.00
C ASP A 41 24.19 3.90 -4.02
N PRO A 42 23.31 3.40 -3.14
CA PRO A 42 22.97 1.98 -3.09
C PRO A 42 22.24 1.49 -4.37
N ARG A 43 21.77 2.41 -5.23
CA ARG A 43 21.21 2.14 -6.56
C ARG A 43 22.20 2.35 -7.71
N ALA A 44 23.51 2.46 -7.44
CA ALA A 44 24.51 2.71 -8.50
C ALA A 44 24.61 1.58 -9.54
N ARG A 45 24.36 0.32 -9.16
CA ARG A 45 24.40 -0.82 -10.08
C ARG A 45 23.43 -1.93 -9.63
N PRO A 46 22.66 -2.54 -10.56
CA PRO A 46 21.79 -3.65 -10.22
C PRO A 46 22.60 -4.91 -9.83
N PRO A 47 22.09 -5.74 -8.90
CA PRO A 47 22.70 -7.03 -8.57
C PRO A 47 22.79 -7.99 -9.76
N ALA A 48 21.77 -8.00 -10.63
CA ALA A 48 21.72 -8.78 -11.85
C ALA A 48 20.81 -8.09 -12.90
N PRO A 49 20.86 -8.46 -14.21
CA PRO A 49 20.15 -7.76 -15.27
C PRO A 49 18.62 -7.67 -15.12
N ASN A 50 18.00 -8.61 -14.40
CA ASN A 50 16.55 -8.68 -14.18
C ASN A 50 16.07 -7.89 -12.95
N PHE A 51 16.97 -7.19 -12.24
CA PHE A 51 16.60 -6.36 -11.10
C PHE A 51 16.18 -4.95 -11.56
N LEU A 52 15.02 -4.52 -11.05
CA LEU A 52 14.47 -3.19 -11.20
C LEU A 52 14.77 -2.38 -9.93
N PRO A 53 15.04 -1.06 -10.05
CA PRO A 53 15.27 -0.22 -8.89
C PRO A 53 13.93 -0.02 -8.16
N VAL A 54 13.98 0.00 -6.82
CA VAL A 54 12.83 0.46 -6.03
C VAL A 54 12.76 1.99 -6.17
N MET A 55 11.59 2.48 -6.55
CA MET A 55 11.37 3.87 -6.95
C MET A 55 10.36 4.56 -6.01
N ARG A 56 10.54 5.87 -5.85
CA ARG A 56 9.57 6.76 -5.21
C ARG A 56 8.47 7.14 -6.20
N TYR A 57 7.36 7.65 -5.67
CA TYR A 57 6.21 8.08 -6.48
C TYR A 57 6.59 8.90 -7.73
N ASP A 58 7.40 9.96 -7.57
CA ASP A 58 7.76 10.83 -8.70
C ASP A 58 8.54 10.09 -9.80
N GLU A 59 9.45 9.19 -9.40
CA GLU A 59 10.23 8.34 -10.31
C GLU A 59 9.30 7.34 -11.05
N LEU A 60 8.31 6.78 -10.35
CA LEU A 60 7.31 5.87 -10.92
C LEU A 60 6.41 6.59 -11.93
N VAL A 61 5.92 7.78 -11.58
CA VAL A 61 5.07 8.59 -12.46
C VAL A 61 5.82 9.01 -13.72
N ALA A 62 7.09 9.41 -13.58
CA ALA A 62 7.94 9.77 -14.71
C ALA A 62 8.24 8.55 -15.60
N SER A 63 8.65 7.42 -15.02
CA SER A 63 9.01 6.21 -15.79
C SER A 63 7.85 5.53 -16.50
N THR A 64 6.63 5.75 -16.02
CA THR A 64 5.40 5.19 -16.62
C THR A 64 4.58 6.22 -17.41
N GLU A 65 5.03 7.47 -17.49
CA GLU A 65 4.35 8.57 -18.19
C GLU A 65 2.91 8.85 -17.70
N MET A 66 2.62 8.55 -16.44
CA MET A 66 1.26 8.63 -15.88
C MET A 66 0.83 10.03 -15.40
N ALA A 67 1.72 11.03 -15.46
CA ALA A 67 1.46 12.38 -14.98
C ALA A 67 0.18 12.99 -15.59
N GLY A 68 -0.03 12.79 -16.89
CA GLY A 68 -1.21 13.31 -17.59
C GLY A 68 -2.54 12.69 -17.12
N ARG A 69 -2.54 11.39 -16.78
CA ARG A 69 -3.74 10.71 -16.26
C ARG A 69 -4.00 11.09 -14.80
N ILE A 70 -2.95 11.24 -14.00
CA ILE A 70 -3.06 11.72 -12.62
C ILE A 70 -3.66 13.14 -12.58
N ALA A 71 -3.22 14.04 -13.46
CA ALA A 71 -3.81 15.37 -13.56
C ALA A 71 -5.30 15.34 -13.92
N LYS A 72 -5.74 14.39 -14.76
CA LYS A 72 -7.16 14.17 -15.05
C LYS A 72 -7.93 13.66 -13.83
N ILE A 73 -7.33 12.75 -13.05
CA ILE A 73 -7.93 12.26 -11.79
C ILE A 73 -8.14 13.44 -10.83
N GLU A 74 -7.11 14.28 -10.64
CA GLU A 74 -7.19 15.49 -9.81
C GLU A 74 -8.33 16.41 -10.28
N GLN A 75 -8.39 16.71 -11.59
CA GLN A 75 -9.43 17.54 -12.17
C GLN A 75 -10.84 16.98 -11.92
N LYS A 76 -11.03 15.66 -12.04
CA LYS A 76 -12.34 15.00 -11.87
C LYS A 76 -12.79 14.94 -10.43
N LEU A 77 -11.87 14.80 -9.48
CA LEU A 77 -12.21 14.85 -8.06
C LEU A 77 -12.70 16.25 -7.66
N ALA A 78 -12.15 17.30 -8.30
CA ALA A 78 -12.47 18.70 -8.04
C ALA A 78 -12.33 19.07 -6.54
N PHE A 79 -11.35 18.47 -5.86
CA PHE A 79 -11.03 18.77 -4.47
C PHE A 79 -10.36 20.14 -4.37
N ALA A 80 -10.53 20.82 -3.23
CA ALA A 80 -9.70 21.97 -2.91
C ALA A 80 -8.21 21.51 -2.87
N PRO A 81 -7.24 22.37 -3.27
CA PRO A 81 -5.83 21.97 -3.35
C PRO A 81 -5.29 21.31 -2.08
N ASN A 82 -5.67 21.81 -0.90
CA ASN A 82 -5.27 21.22 0.38
C ASN A 82 -5.83 19.81 0.58
N ASN A 83 -7.10 19.58 0.23
CA ASN A 83 -7.70 18.25 0.34
C ASN A 83 -7.06 17.27 -0.64
N PHE A 84 -6.69 17.72 -1.84
CA PHE A 84 -5.94 16.86 -2.76
C PHE A 84 -4.58 16.48 -2.16
N HIS A 85 -3.85 17.44 -1.63
CA HIS A 85 -2.55 17.21 -1.00
C HIS A 85 -2.63 16.30 0.23
N ASP A 86 -3.68 16.42 1.04
CA ASP A 86 -3.78 15.72 2.33
C ASP A 86 -4.45 14.35 2.21
N ASP A 87 -5.35 14.16 1.24
CA ASP A 87 -6.13 12.93 1.08
C ASP A 87 -5.73 12.12 -0.17
N VAL A 88 -5.58 12.77 -1.32
CA VAL A 88 -5.44 12.08 -2.62
C VAL A 88 -3.97 11.79 -2.96
N LEU A 89 -3.09 12.77 -2.79
CA LEU A 89 -1.66 12.60 -3.08
C LEU A 89 -1.04 11.48 -2.23
N PRO A 90 -1.30 11.37 -0.90
CA PRO A 90 -0.73 10.29 -0.11
C PRO A 90 -1.30 8.92 -0.48
N LEU A 91 -2.57 8.86 -0.90
CA LEU A 91 -3.16 7.65 -1.49
C LEU A 91 -2.38 7.22 -2.74
N LEU A 92 -2.21 8.14 -3.71
CA LEU A 92 -1.49 7.84 -4.96
C LEU A 92 -0.03 7.46 -4.71
N GLN A 93 0.65 8.13 -3.79
CA GLN A 93 2.02 7.81 -3.39
C GLN A 93 2.12 6.39 -2.81
N ARG A 94 1.33 6.08 -1.78
CA ARG A 94 1.36 4.76 -1.11
C ARG A 94 0.97 3.64 -2.06
N PHE A 95 -0.07 3.83 -2.85
CA PHE A 95 -0.48 2.90 -3.90
C PHE A 95 0.67 2.64 -4.88
N SER A 96 1.24 3.70 -5.47
CA SER A 96 2.26 3.59 -6.50
C SER A 96 3.53 2.94 -5.94
N GLU A 97 3.96 3.38 -4.77
CA GLU A 97 5.14 2.83 -4.09
C GLU A 97 4.94 1.39 -3.61
N PHE A 98 3.70 0.94 -3.40
CA PHE A 98 3.39 -0.45 -3.08
C PHE A 98 3.47 -1.35 -4.33
N VAL A 99 2.92 -0.90 -5.46
CA VAL A 99 2.89 -1.72 -6.69
C VAL A 99 4.17 -1.60 -7.53
N GLN A 100 4.98 -0.56 -7.34
CA GLN A 100 6.25 -0.34 -8.06
C GLN A 100 6.09 -0.53 -9.58
N LEU A 101 7.13 -1.02 -10.26
CA LEU A 101 7.06 -1.44 -11.66
C LEU A 101 6.62 -2.90 -11.82
N LEU A 102 5.76 -3.42 -10.93
CA LEU A 102 5.24 -4.78 -11.09
C LEU A 102 4.36 -4.89 -12.35
N PRO A 103 4.47 -6.01 -13.10
CA PRO A 103 3.58 -6.27 -14.23
C PRO A 103 2.18 -6.63 -13.73
N ALA A 104 1.15 -6.32 -14.53
CA ALA A 104 -0.24 -6.68 -14.19
C ALA A 104 -0.57 -8.14 -14.50
N SER A 105 0.23 -8.78 -15.37
CA SER A 105 0.09 -10.16 -15.82
C SER A 105 1.42 -10.71 -16.33
N GLU A 106 1.52 -12.03 -16.52
CA GLU A 106 2.72 -12.70 -17.04
C GLU A 106 2.94 -12.49 -18.55
N SER A 107 1.87 -12.49 -19.34
CA SER A 107 1.96 -12.56 -20.81
C SER A 107 0.81 -11.88 -21.56
N HIS A 108 -0.04 -11.12 -20.87
CA HIS A 108 -1.22 -10.48 -21.46
C HIS A 108 -1.05 -8.96 -21.51
N HIS A 109 -2.16 -8.23 -21.69
CA HIS A 109 -2.19 -6.78 -21.56
C HIS A 109 -1.54 -6.36 -20.22
N HIS A 110 -0.70 -5.33 -20.29
CA HIS A 110 0.05 -4.80 -19.15
C HIS A 110 1.09 -5.76 -18.52
N ALA A 111 1.71 -6.64 -19.31
CA ALA A 111 2.80 -7.51 -18.85
C ALA A 111 4.18 -6.80 -18.77
N GLN A 112 4.30 -5.57 -19.29
CA GLN A 112 5.53 -4.77 -19.20
C GLN A 112 5.82 -4.30 -17.75
N PRO A 113 7.07 -3.93 -17.42
CA PRO A 113 7.37 -3.22 -16.16
C PRO A 113 6.47 -2.00 -15.97
N GLY A 114 5.88 -1.88 -14.78
CA GLY A 114 4.91 -0.81 -14.46
C GLY A 114 3.49 -1.07 -14.95
N GLY A 115 3.23 -2.22 -15.57
CA GLY A 115 1.93 -2.54 -16.12
C GLY A 115 0.80 -2.49 -15.10
N LEU A 116 1.01 -2.95 -13.86
CA LEU A 116 -0.02 -2.90 -12.82
C LEU A 116 -0.35 -1.46 -12.41
N LEU A 117 0.66 -0.60 -12.25
CA LEU A 117 0.50 0.80 -11.93
C LEU A 117 -0.27 1.54 -13.03
N ILE A 118 0.16 1.36 -14.29
CA ILE A 118 -0.50 1.94 -15.47
C ILE A 118 -1.97 1.50 -15.49
N HIS A 119 -2.23 0.21 -15.43
CA HIS A 119 -3.57 -0.35 -15.49
C HIS A 119 -4.50 0.24 -14.42
N LEU A 120 -4.06 0.30 -13.16
CA LEU A 120 -4.90 0.79 -12.07
C LEU A 120 -5.16 2.29 -12.15
N ILE A 121 -4.19 3.09 -12.64
CA ILE A 121 -4.41 4.52 -12.90
C ILE A 121 -5.39 4.73 -14.07
N GLU A 122 -5.31 3.91 -15.11
CA GLU A 122 -6.26 3.95 -16.24
C GLU A 122 -7.69 3.62 -15.77
N VAL A 123 -7.85 2.54 -15.01
CA VAL A 123 -9.14 2.15 -14.45
C VAL A 123 -9.69 3.24 -13.53
N ALA A 124 -8.86 3.87 -12.70
CA ALA A 124 -9.26 4.99 -11.84
C ALA A 124 -9.74 6.21 -12.63
N GLU A 125 -9.01 6.61 -13.67
CA GLU A 125 -9.39 7.74 -14.52
C GLU A 125 -10.72 7.47 -15.24
N TYR A 126 -10.90 6.27 -15.80
CA TYR A 126 -12.15 5.89 -16.45
C TYR A 126 -13.32 5.77 -15.46
N ALA A 127 -13.10 5.18 -14.28
CA ALA A 127 -14.13 5.06 -13.26
C ALA A 127 -14.65 6.44 -12.81
N LEU A 128 -13.74 7.39 -12.61
CA LEU A 128 -14.11 8.78 -12.32
C LEU A 128 -14.83 9.44 -13.51
N HIS A 129 -14.41 9.16 -14.75
CA HIS A 129 -15.11 9.65 -15.93
C HIS A 129 -16.57 9.15 -15.99
N PHE A 130 -16.81 7.87 -15.74
CA PHE A 130 -18.16 7.32 -15.68
C PHE A 130 -18.96 7.92 -14.52
N ARG A 131 -18.33 8.08 -13.35
CA ARG A 131 -18.94 8.72 -12.17
C ARG A 131 -19.43 10.15 -12.46
N ASP A 132 -18.81 10.89 -13.36
CA ASP A 132 -19.26 12.25 -13.75
C ASP A 132 -20.68 12.22 -14.37
N SER A 133 -21.09 11.08 -14.94
CA SER A 133 -22.42 10.91 -15.54
C SER A 133 -23.52 10.67 -14.51
N TYR A 134 -23.18 10.51 -13.22
CA TYR A 134 -24.12 10.21 -12.16
C TYR A 134 -24.09 11.27 -11.06
N LYS A 135 -25.27 11.64 -10.57
CA LYS A 135 -25.40 12.38 -9.31
C LYS A 135 -25.46 11.37 -8.17
N LEU A 136 -24.32 11.10 -7.56
CA LEU A 136 -24.19 10.17 -6.44
C LEU A 136 -24.43 10.89 -5.11
N PRO A 137 -25.09 10.23 -4.12
CA PRO A 137 -25.72 8.92 -4.22
C PRO A 137 -26.97 8.91 -5.11
N ILE A 138 -27.20 7.80 -5.80
CA ILE A 138 -28.39 7.62 -6.65
C ILE A 138 -29.65 7.63 -5.77
N GLY A 139 -30.65 8.44 -6.13
CA GLY A 139 -31.92 8.53 -5.41
C GLY A 139 -31.90 9.38 -4.14
N ALA A 140 -30.75 9.92 -3.73
CA ALA A 140 -30.66 10.88 -2.63
C ALA A 140 -31.21 12.27 -3.03
N SER A 141 -31.52 13.10 -2.03
CA SER A 141 -31.95 14.49 -2.26
C SER A 141 -30.81 15.31 -2.88
N THR A 142 -31.14 16.42 -3.56
CA THR A 142 -30.13 17.32 -4.14
C THR A 142 -29.14 17.85 -3.09
N GLU A 143 -29.63 18.15 -1.88
CA GLU A 143 -28.80 18.59 -0.76
C GLU A 143 -27.82 17.49 -0.33
N GLU A 144 -28.32 16.26 -0.20
CA GLU A 144 -27.48 15.13 0.18
C GLU A 144 -26.46 14.77 -0.91
N GLN A 145 -26.83 14.84 -2.19
CA GLN A 145 -25.92 14.67 -3.32
C GLN A 145 -24.82 15.75 -3.34
N ALA A 146 -25.17 17.02 -3.05
CA ALA A 146 -24.18 18.09 -2.94
C ALA A 146 -23.22 17.84 -1.77
N ARG A 147 -23.74 17.37 -0.63
CA ARG A 147 -22.95 17.07 0.58
C ARG A 147 -22.04 15.85 0.41
N LEU A 148 -22.49 14.79 -0.27
CA LEU A 148 -21.81 13.50 -0.36
C LEU A 148 -21.06 13.28 -1.67
N GLY A 149 -21.29 14.09 -2.70
CA GLY A 149 -20.76 13.87 -4.04
C GLY A 149 -19.23 13.73 -4.08
N ALA A 150 -18.49 14.56 -3.34
CA ALA A 150 -17.04 14.46 -3.23
C ALA A 150 -16.59 13.17 -2.53
N ARG A 151 -17.34 12.73 -1.51
CA ARG A 151 -17.11 11.49 -0.77
C ARG A 151 -17.29 10.26 -1.66
N TYR A 152 -18.34 10.25 -2.48
CA TYR A 152 -18.54 9.20 -3.48
C TYR A 152 -17.47 9.21 -4.57
N SER A 153 -17.03 10.38 -5.05
CA SER A 153 -15.92 10.47 -6.02
C SER A 153 -14.65 9.80 -5.46
N TYR A 154 -14.30 10.12 -4.21
CA TYR A 154 -13.13 9.55 -3.57
C TYR A 154 -13.27 8.04 -3.34
N ALA A 155 -14.45 7.58 -2.91
CA ALA A 155 -14.71 6.15 -2.76
C ALA A 155 -14.58 5.39 -4.10
N VAL A 156 -15.04 5.97 -5.22
CA VAL A 156 -14.84 5.40 -6.57
C VAL A 156 -13.35 5.34 -6.95
N LEU A 157 -12.58 6.38 -6.64
CA LEU A 157 -11.12 6.37 -6.85
C LEU A 157 -10.45 5.24 -6.06
N VAL A 158 -10.76 5.12 -4.78
CA VAL A 158 -10.23 4.07 -3.90
C VAL A 158 -10.66 2.69 -4.43
N ALA A 159 -11.93 2.53 -4.79
CA ALA A 159 -12.45 1.30 -5.38
C ALA A 159 -11.66 0.85 -6.62
N ALA A 160 -11.44 1.79 -7.54
CA ALA A 160 -10.73 1.55 -8.77
C ALA A 160 -9.23 1.25 -8.57
N LEU A 161 -8.55 1.99 -7.70
CA LEU A 161 -7.12 1.77 -7.43
C LEU A 161 -6.84 0.46 -6.68
N LEU A 162 -7.77 0.02 -5.82
CA LEU A 162 -7.55 -1.17 -5.00
C LEU A 162 -8.09 -2.45 -5.62
N HIS A 163 -8.91 -2.42 -6.68
CA HIS A 163 -9.59 -3.62 -7.18
C HIS A 163 -8.66 -4.81 -7.48
N ASP A 164 -7.46 -4.55 -8.01
CA ASP A 164 -6.46 -5.55 -8.37
C ASP A 164 -5.15 -5.41 -7.55
N ILE A 165 -5.17 -4.62 -6.46
CA ILE A 165 -3.98 -4.36 -5.63
C ILE A 165 -3.51 -5.57 -4.83
N GLY A 166 -4.29 -6.67 -4.82
CA GLY A 166 -3.91 -7.93 -4.22
C GLY A 166 -2.86 -8.73 -5.01
N LYS A 167 -2.67 -8.41 -6.30
CA LYS A 167 -1.73 -9.13 -7.20
C LYS A 167 -0.29 -9.23 -6.67
N PRO A 168 0.32 -8.15 -6.12
CA PRO A 168 1.65 -8.20 -5.51
C PRO A 168 1.82 -9.24 -4.39
N VAL A 169 0.71 -9.65 -3.76
CA VAL A 169 0.71 -10.61 -2.65
C VAL A 169 0.47 -12.04 -3.13
N ALA A 170 -0.40 -12.24 -4.12
CA ALA A 170 -0.89 -13.56 -4.50
C ALA A 170 -0.37 -14.09 -5.85
N ASP A 171 0.00 -13.20 -6.77
CA ASP A 171 0.19 -13.55 -8.18
C ASP A 171 1.65 -13.44 -8.63
N VAL A 172 2.53 -12.81 -7.84
CA VAL A 172 3.96 -12.64 -8.15
C VAL A 172 4.84 -13.02 -6.96
N ARG A 173 6.06 -13.47 -7.25
CA ARG A 173 7.13 -13.67 -6.28
C ARG A 173 8.17 -12.57 -6.47
N VAL A 174 8.33 -11.74 -5.46
CA VAL A 174 9.30 -10.65 -5.50
C VAL A 174 10.46 -10.97 -4.57
N ARG A 175 11.68 -10.80 -5.07
CA ARG A 175 12.90 -10.78 -4.25
C ARG A 175 13.44 -9.37 -4.19
N THR A 176 13.75 -8.88 -3.01
CA THR A 176 14.29 -7.54 -2.75
C THR A 176 15.73 -7.62 -2.27
N VAL A 177 16.52 -6.61 -2.60
CA VAL A 177 17.87 -6.42 -2.08
C VAL A 177 17.90 -5.09 -1.34
N GLY A 178 18.33 -5.15 -0.07
CA GLY A 178 18.50 -3.99 0.79
C GLY A 178 19.85 -3.30 0.58
N SER A 179 19.98 -2.11 1.17
CA SER A 179 21.24 -1.34 1.17
C SER A 179 22.30 -1.87 2.14
N ASP A 180 21.93 -2.81 3.01
CA ASP A 180 22.71 -3.29 4.15
C ASP A 180 23.60 -4.49 3.83
N ASN A 181 23.11 -5.46 3.05
CA ASN A 181 23.83 -6.73 2.87
C ASN A 181 23.89 -7.28 1.44
N GLY A 182 23.23 -6.66 0.47
CA GLY A 182 23.27 -7.07 -0.94
C GLY A 182 22.60 -8.42 -1.27
N GLU A 183 22.20 -9.21 -0.28
CA GLU A 183 21.60 -10.54 -0.48
C GLU A 183 20.09 -10.43 -0.78
N PRO A 184 19.59 -11.09 -1.85
CA PRO A 184 18.17 -11.11 -2.16
C PRO A 184 17.34 -11.82 -1.08
N ARG A 185 16.22 -11.21 -0.69
CA ARG A 185 15.23 -11.77 0.26
C ARG A 185 13.84 -11.74 -0.34
N THR A 186 13.02 -12.74 -0.05
CA THR A 186 11.61 -12.72 -0.45
C THR A 186 10.90 -11.53 0.19
N TRP A 187 10.23 -10.72 -0.63
CA TRP A 187 9.40 -9.62 -0.15
C TRP A 187 8.09 -10.17 0.40
N THR A 188 7.78 -9.83 1.65
CA THR A 188 6.46 -10.08 2.23
C THR A 188 5.63 -8.81 2.10
N ALA A 189 4.83 -8.72 1.03
CA ALA A 189 4.04 -7.53 0.70
C ALA A 189 3.10 -7.08 1.84
N LEU A 190 2.47 -8.02 2.55
CA LEU A 190 1.61 -7.71 3.69
C LEU A 190 2.38 -7.09 4.88
N ALA A 191 3.69 -7.30 4.98
CA ALA A 191 4.52 -6.77 6.06
C ALA A 191 5.01 -5.33 5.80
N GLY A 192 4.95 -4.83 4.56
CA GLY A 192 5.59 -3.55 4.23
C GLY A 192 5.67 -3.29 2.73
N ALA A 193 5.57 -2.04 2.28
CA ALA A 193 6.04 -1.67 0.94
C ALA A 193 7.56 -1.84 0.85
N MET A 194 8.11 -2.01 -0.35
CA MET A 194 9.54 -2.26 -0.55
C MET A 194 10.41 -1.15 0.05
N LEU A 195 9.99 0.11 -0.11
CA LEU A 195 10.67 1.27 0.47
C LEU A 195 10.69 1.25 2.01
N GLU A 196 9.60 0.85 2.65
CA GLU A 196 9.52 0.73 4.12
C GLU A 196 10.45 -0.37 4.64
N GLN A 197 10.64 -1.42 3.85
CA GLN A 197 11.56 -2.51 4.12
C GLN A 197 13.01 -2.19 3.71
N ARG A 198 13.30 -0.94 3.32
CA ARG A 198 14.64 -0.45 2.92
C ARG A 198 15.23 -1.20 1.72
N ALA A 199 14.39 -1.76 0.86
CA ALA A 199 14.82 -2.34 -0.40
C ALA A 199 15.23 -1.23 -1.38
N VAL A 200 16.28 -1.50 -2.17
CA VAL A 200 16.81 -0.60 -3.19
C VAL A 200 16.72 -1.19 -4.59
N TRP A 201 16.70 -2.51 -4.69
CA TRP A 201 16.46 -3.26 -5.92
C TRP A 201 15.46 -4.39 -5.66
N TYR A 202 14.76 -4.82 -6.70
CA TYR A 202 13.93 -6.02 -6.65
C TYR A 202 13.87 -6.74 -7.99
N SER A 203 13.62 -8.04 -7.96
CA SER A 203 13.32 -8.85 -9.15
C SER A 203 11.94 -9.47 -9.01
N VAL A 204 11.29 -9.71 -10.15
CA VAL A 204 9.95 -10.30 -10.20
C VAL A 204 10.04 -11.65 -10.90
N ASP A 205 9.48 -12.66 -10.25
CA ASP A 205 9.31 -14.01 -10.78
C ASP A 205 7.81 -14.37 -10.67
N PHE A 206 7.30 -15.23 -11.55
CA PHE A 206 5.92 -15.70 -11.48
C PHE A 206 5.86 -17.10 -10.84
N PRO A 207 4.97 -17.32 -9.84
CA PRO A 207 4.73 -18.67 -9.32
C PRO A 207 4.10 -19.55 -10.42
N ASN A 208 4.29 -20.87 -10.30
CA ASN A 208 3.68 -21.83 -11.22
C ASN A 208 2.15 -21.73 -11.11
N ALA A 209 1.43 -22.06 -12.18
CA ALA A 209 -0.04 -21.96 -12.21
C ALA A 209 -0.73 -22.73 -11.05
N ALA A 210 -0.15 -23.84 -10.59
CA ALA A 210 -0.65 -24.63 -9.47
C ALA A 210 -0.47 -23.96 -8.09
N GLU A 211 0.36 -22.93 -7.99
CA GLU A 211 0.70 -22.20 -6.76
C GLU A 211 -0.04 -20.85 -6.67
N ARG A 212 -0.81 -20.48 -7.71
CA ARG A 212 -1.57 -19.23 -7.76
C ARG A 212 -2.94 -19.42 -7.11
N ASP A 213 -3.21 -18.68 -6.04
CA ASP A 213 -4.54 -18.56 -5.47
C ASP A 213 -5.24 -17.29 -6.00
N TYR A 214 -5.86 -17.43 -7.17
CA TYR A 214 -6.61 -16.33 -7.79
C TYR A 214 -7.76 -15.81 -6.92
N LYS A 215 -8.30 -16.60 -5.99
CA LYS A 215 -9.38 -16.14 -5.10
C LYS A 215 -8.83 -15.34 -3.92
N ALA A 216 -7.57 -15.56 -3.54
CA ALA A 216 -6.95 -14.81 -2.47
C ALA A 216 -6.83 -13.32 -2.82
N HIS A 217 -6.42 -12.96 -4.04
CA HIS A 217 -6.24 -11.54 -4.38
C HIS A 217 -7.53 -10.74 -4.41
N GLN A 218 -8.70 -11.36 -4.60
CA GLN A 218 -9.99 -10.65 -4.56
C GLN A 218 -10.34 -10.14 -3.15
N ARG A 219 -9.80 -10.76 -2.10
CA ARG A 219 -10.07 -10.37 -0.69
C ARG A 219 -9.03 -9.40 -0.13
N LEU A 220 -7.88 -9.31 -0.77
CA LEU A 220 -6.77 -8.47 -0.34
C LEU A 220 -6.99 -6.95 -0.46
N PRO A 221 -7.84 -6.42 -1.36
CA PRO A 221 -8.16 -4.99 -1.40
C PRO A 221 -8.60 -4.46 -0.03
N VAL A 222 -9.50 -5.18 0.65
CA VAL A 222 -9.98 -4.81 2.00
C VAL A 222 -8.86 -4.85 3.02
N VAL A 223 -7.97 -5.85 2.96
CA VAL A 223 -6.81 -5.97 3.86
C VAL A 223 -5.81 -4.82 3.64
N LEU A 224 -5.62 -4.41 2.39
CA LEU A 224 -4.68 -3.36 2.01
C LEU A 224 -5.27 -1.95 2.12
N LEU A 225 -6.59 -1.81 2.29
CA LEU A 225 -7.27 -0.52 2.39
C LEU A 225 -6.64 0.40 3.45
N GLN A 226 -6.44 -0.11 4.67
CA GLN A 226 -5.86 0.67 5.78
C GLN A 226 -4.39 1.04 5.58
N ARG A 227 -3.69 0.30 4.73
CA ARG A 227 -2.29 0.54 4.40
C ARG A 227 -2.16 1.66 3.36
N ILE A 228 -3.06 1.67 2.40
CA ILE A 228 -2.98 2.50 1.20
C ILE A 228 -3.72 3.82 1.39
N VAL A 229 -4.89 3.82 2.04
CA VAL A 229 -5.69 5.03 2.26
C VAL A 229 -5.22 5.75 3.55
N PRO A 230 -5.07 7.09 3.56
CA PRO A 230 -4.75 7.83 4.78
C PRO A 230 -5.81 7.63 5.87
N SER A 231 -5.37 7.58 7.14
CA SER A 231 -6.26 7.34 8.27
C SER A 231 -7.27 8.46 8.48
N SER A 232 -6.88 9.72 8.24
CA SER A 232 -7.78 10.88 8.22
C SER A 232 -8.89 10.69 7.19
N THR A 233 -8.55 10.24 5.99
CA THR A 233 -9.53 10.04 4.92
C THR A 233 -10.44 8.84 5.18
N LEU A 234 -9.92 7.77 5.79
CA LEU A 234 -10.76 6.66 6.26
C LEU A 234 -11.73 7.09 7.35
N ALA A 235 -11.30 7.94 8.28
CA ALA A 235 -12.20 8.51 9.28
C ALA A 235 -13.30 9.35 8.62
N TRP A 236 -12.94 10.21 7.65
CA TRP A 236 -13.89 11.01 6.89
C TRP A 236 -14.87 10.18 6.04
N LEU A 237 -14.44 9.07 5.46
CA LEU A 237 -15.33 8.10 4.79
C LEU A 237 -16.28 7.43 5.81
N GLY A 238 -15.76 7.11 7.00
CA GLY A 238 -16.50 6.48 8.10
C GLY A 238 -17.61 7.35 8.70
N GLU A 239 -17.59 8.66 8.48
CA GLU A 239 -18.70 9.56 8.84
C GLU A 239 -20.00 9.27 8.07
N TYR A 240 -19.93 8.49 6.97
CA TYR A 240 -21.10 7.99 6.25
C TYR A 240 -21.02 6.48 6.06
N PRO A 241 -21.48 5.69 7.05
CA PRO A 241 -21.35 4.24 7.07
C PRO A 241 -21.86 3.48 5.83
N PRO A 242 -22.97 3.86 5.17
CA PRO A 242 -23.45 3.14 3.99
C PRO A 242 -22.42 3.07 2.86
N LEU A 243 -21.71 4.18 2.61
CA LEU A 243 -20.66 4.21 1.58
C LEU A 243 -19.44 3.38 1.97
N LEU A 244 -19.04 3.41 3.23
CA LEU A 244 -17.92 2.59 3.70
C LEU A 244 -18.25 1.10 3.58
N GLN A 245 -19.50 0.70 3.85
CA GLN A 245 -19.95 -0.69 3.68
C GLN A 245 -19.88 -1.12 2.20
N GLU A 246 -20.33 -0.28 1.28
CA GLU A 246 -20.24 -0.53 -0.17
C GLU A 246 -18.78 -0.62 -0.64
N LEU A 247 -17.90 0.25 -0.13
CA LEU A 247 -16.46 0.19 -0.43
C LEU A 247 -15.79 -1.08 0.11
N MET A 248 -16.29 -1.67 1.19
CA MET A 248 -15.73 -2.88 1.80
C MET A 248 -16.28 -4.18 1.20
N SER A 249 -17.27 -4.13 0.31
CA SER A 249 -17.94 -5.31 -0.23
C SER A 249 -17.28 -5.91 -1.48
N TYR A 250 -15.94 -5.81 -1.61
CA TYR A 250 -15.17 -6.44 -2.68
C TYR A 250 -15.42 -7.96 -2.78
#